data_AF-A0A357L5J6-F1
#
_entry.id   AF-A0A357L5J6-F1
#
_cell.length_a   1.000
_cell.length_b   1.000
_cell.length_c   1.000
_cell.angle_alpha   90.00
_cell.angle_beta   90.00
_cell.angle_gamma   90.00
#
_symmetry.space_group_name_H-M   'P 1'
#
loop_
_entity.id
_entity.type
_entity.pdbx_description
1 polymer ?
#
loop_
_entity_poly.entity_id
_entity_poly.type
_entity_poly.pdbx_seq_one_letter_code
_entity_poly.pdbx_strand_id
1 'polypeptide(L)'
;GVRAANGPLYVGLQTREQFMQNAGSYGEIVASPAPGAVSVTLHGVAPGEYSVSVWHDIDGDGVFDMGPDGKPIDGWAMIDGASLRGAPTFDQVSFKKEDASIAIDVDMIYAD
;
A
#
# COMPACT_ATOMS: atom_id res chain seq x y z
N GLY A 1 7.84 -8.67 -3.29
CA GLY A 1 7.00 -8.73 -4.52
C GLY A 1 5.70 -9.44 -4.24
N VAL A 2 4.69 -9.28 -5.09
CA VAL A 2 3.35 -9.86 -4.92
C VAL A 2 3.42 -11.39 -4.93
N ARG A 3 2.78 -12.05 -3.95
CA ARG A 3 2.69 -13.53 -3.87
C ARG A 3 1.66 -14.05 -4.87
N ALA A 4 1.84 -15.31 -5.29
CA ALA A 4 0.79 -16.04 -5.99
C ALA A 4 -0.34 -16.37 -5.02
N ALA A 5 -1.34 -15.49 -4.95
CA ALA A 5 -2.55 -15.65 -4.17
C ALA A 5 -3.76 -15.16 -4.99
N ASN A 6 -4.96 -15.41 -4.48
CA ASN A 6 -6.18 -14.87 -5.06
C ASN A 6 -6.37 -13.43 -4.59
N GLY A 7 -7.32 -12.75 -5.22
CA GLY A 7 -7.82 -11.46 -4.80
C GLY A 7 -7.05 -10.25 -5.34
N PRO A 8 -7.62 -9.05 -5.17
CA PRO A 8 -7.13 -7.82 -5.79
C PRO A 8 -5.97 -7.17 -5.02
N LEU A 9 -5.18 -6.40 -5.74
CA LEU A 9 -4.22 -5.45 -5.15
C LEU A 9 -4.84 -4.05 -5.15
N TYR A 10 -5.08 -3.49 -3.98
CA TYR A 10 -5.46 -2.10 -3.78
C TYR A 10 -4.20 -1.26 -3.64
N VAL A 11 -4.02 -0.26 -4.50
CA VAL A 11 -2.91 0.68 -4.44
C VAL A 11 -3.47 2.08 -4.25
N GLY A 12 -3.03 2.79 -3.22
CA GLY A 12 -3.51 4.13 -2.90
C GLY A 12 -2.43 5.08 -2.41
N LEU A 13 -2.61 6.36 -2.71
CA LEU A 13 -1.92 7.47 -2.06
C LEU A 13 -2.85 8.10 -1.01
N GLN A 14 -2.38 8.13 0.22
CA GLN A 14 -3.11 8.70 1.35
C GLN A 14 -2.46 10.01 1.77
N THR A 15 -3.26 11.05 1.99
CA THR A 15 -2.81 12.24 2.74
C THR A 15 -2.72 11.90 4.23
N ARG A 16 -2.19 12.83 5.05
CA ARG A 16 -2.14 12.65 6.51
C ARG A 16 -3.51 12.41 7.12
N GLU A 17 -4.54 13.07 6.62
CA GLU A 17 -5.92 12.95 7.10
C GLU A 17 -6.55 11.60 6.74
N GLN A 18 -6.06 10.97 5.67
CA GLN A 18 -6.55 9.68 5.16
C GLN A 18 -5.73 8.49 5.68
N PHE A 19 -4.60 8.76 6.32
CA PHE A 19 -3.63 7.74 6.70
C PHE A 19 -4.27 6.61 7.54
N MET A 20 -3.98 5.36 7.17
CA MET A 20 -4.48 4.15 7.83
C MET A 20 -6.01 3.99 7.80
N GLN A 21 -6.72 4.70 6.93
CA GLN A 21 -8.16 4.51 6.68
C GLN A 21 -8.37 3.77 5.35
N ASN A 22 -9.57 3.22 5.15
CA ASN A 22 -9.99 2.75 3.83
C ASN A 22 -10.36 3.94 2.92
N ALA A 23 -9.34 4.73 2.59
CA ALA A 23 -9.43 5.93 1.78
C ALA A 23 -8.12 6.15 1.01
N GLY A 24 -8.19 6.91 -0.07
CA GLY A 24 -7.03 7.34 -0.84
C GLY A 24 -7.45 8.41 -1.84
N SER A 25 -6.70 9.50 -1.92
CA SER A 25 -6.98 10.59 -2.87
C SER A 25 -6.72 10.17 -4.32
N TYR A 26 -5.82 9.22 -4.50
CA TYR A 26 -5.45 8.63 -5.79
C TYR A 26 -5.25 7.14 -5.57
N GLY A 27 -5.70 6.30 -6.50
CA GLY A 27 -5.50 4.87 -6.38
C GLY A 27 -5.99 4.10 -7.60
N GLU A 28 -5.62 2.82 -7.61
CA GLU A 28 -5.96 1.85 -8.65
C GLU A 28 -6.20 0.49 -7.99
N ILE A 29 -7.07 -0.33 -8.58
CA ILE A 29 -7.30 -1.71 -8.16
C ILE A 29 -6.80 -2.63 -9.26
N VAL A 30 -5.79 -3.43 -8.97
CA VAL A 30 -5.33 -4.51 -9.87
C VAL A 30 -6.11 -5.77 -9.50
N ALA A 31 -7.17 -6.07 -10.26
CA ALA A 31 -8.12 -7.14 -9.93
C ALA A 31 -7.51 -8.56 -9.89
N SER A 32 -6.41 -8.79 -10.63
CA SER A 32 -5.73 -10.08 -10.68
C SER A 32 -4.23 -9.86 -10.89
N PRO A 33 -3.49 -9.49 -9.82
CA PRO A 33 -2.09 -9.15 -9.93
C PRO A 33 -1.25 -10.39 -10.27
N ALA A 34 -0.30 -10.24 -11.21
CA ALA A 34 0.66 -11.30 -11.47
C ALA A 34 1.66 -11.42 -10.30
N PRO A 35 2.14 -12.64 -9.96
CA PRO A 35 3.19 -12.80 -8.96
C PRO A 35 4.47 -12.07 -9.37
N GLY A 36 5.17 -11.48 -8.40
CA GLY A 36 6.42 -10.76 -8.61
C GLY A 36 6.26 -9.24 -8.56
N ALA A 37 6.97 -8.53 -9.44
CA ALA A 37 6.89 -7.08 -9.51
C ALA A 37 5.63 -6.65 -10.27
N VAL A 38 4.87 -5.73 -9.68
CA VAL A 38 3.68 -5.12 -10.28
C VAL A 38 3.91 -3.61 -10.34
N SER A 39 3.72 -3.02 -11.51
CA SER A 39 3.82 -1.58 -11.71
C SER A 39 2.44 -0.96 -11.88
N VAL A 40 2.14 0.06 -11.08
CA VAL A 40 0.91 0.86 -11.16
C VAL A 40 1.30 2.31 -11.43
N THR A 41 0.63 2.96 -12.37
CA THR A 41 0.83 4.38 -12.66
C THR A 41 -0.41 5.16 -12.25
N LEU A 42 -0.24 6.11 -11.31
CA LEU A 42 -1.30 7.03 -10.91
C LEU A 42 -1.12 8.37 -11.62
N HIS A 43 -2.13 8.78 -12.39
CA HIS A 43 -2.10 10.00 -13.18
C HIS A 43 -2.75 11.18 -12.45
N GLY A 44 -2.31 12.39 -12.77
CA GLY A 44 -2.94 13.62 -12.25
C GLY A 44 -2.75 13.86 -10.75
N VAL A 45 -1.77 13.21 -10.12
CA VAL A 45 -1.46 13.41 -8.70
C VAL A 45 -0.90 14.82 -8.50
N ALA A 46 -1.61 15.64 -7.72
CA ALA A 46 -1.18 17.00 -7.41
C ALA A 46 0.10 17.00 -6.55
N PRO A 47 0.86 18.11 -6.52
CA PRO A 47 1.92 18.29 -5.52
C PRO A 47 1.35 18.19 -4.11
N GLY A 48 2.09 17.55 -3.21
CA GLY A 48 1.64 17.28 -1.85
C GLY A 48 2.51 16.25 -1.13
N GLU A 49 2.10 15.90 0.07
CA GLU A 49 2.75 14.86 0.87
C GLU A 49 1.80 13.67 1.01
N TYR A 50 2.31 12.47 0.73
CA TYR A 50 1.50 11.26 0.65
C TYR A 50 2.23 10.07 1.28
N SER A 51 1.47 9.12 1.81
CA SER A 51 1.92 7.75 2.07
C SER A 51 1.45 6.85 0.93
N VAL A 52 2.30 5.93 0.48
CA VAL A 52 1.86 4.80 -0.36
C VAL A 52 1.23 3.76 0.56
N SER A 53 0.03 3.29 0.22
CA SER A 53 -0.64 2.16 0.84
C SER A 53 -0.89 1.11 -0.24
N VAL A 54 -0.31 -0.08 -0.06
CA VAL A 54 -0.63 -1.24 -0.89
C VAL A 54 -1.23 -2.31 0.01
N TRP A 55 -2.35 -2.87 -0.42
CA TRP A 55 -3.01 -3.99 0.23
C TRP A 55 -3.30 -5.07 -0.80
N HIS A 56 -2.83 -6.28 -0.55
CA HIS A 56 -3.20 -7.48 -1.27
C HIS A 56 -4.21 -8.25 -0.41
N ASP A 57 -5.47 -8.16 -0.80
CA ASP A 57 -6.59 -8.88 -0.20
C ASP A 57 -6.50 -10.34 -0.68
N ILE A 58 -5.85 -11.19 0.10
CA ILE A 58 -5.40 -12.51 -0.39
C ILE A 58 -6.53 -13.54 -0.46
N ASP A 59 -7.61 -13.31 0.30
CA ASP A 59 -8.78 -14.17 0.33
C ASP A 59 -9.99 -13.57 -0.43
N GLY A 60 -9.94 -12.27 -0.75
CA GLY A 60 -10.85 -11.58 -1.64
C GLY A 60 -12.16 -11.17 -0.98
N ASP A 61 -12.19 -11.01 0.34
CA ASP A 61 -13.41 -10.69 1.09
C ASP A 61 -13.66 -9.17 1.22
N GLY A 62 -12.70 -8.34 0.81
CA GLY A 62 -12.78 -6.89 0.90
C GLY A 62 -12.57 -6.33 2.32
N VAL A 63 -11.95 -7.09 3.21
CA VAL A 63 -11.60 -6.71 4.58
C VAL A 63 -10.09 -6.83 4.77
N PHE A 64 -9.46 -5.77 5.28
CA PHE A 64 -8.03 -5.81 5.61
C PHE A 64 -7.83 -6.65 6.86
N ASP A 65 -7.43 -7.91 6.69
CA ASP A 65 -7.40 -8.88 7.77
C ASP A 65 -6.24 -8.66 8.74
N MET A 66 -6.55 -8.75 10.04
CA MET A 66 -5.61 -8.57 11.14
C MET A 66 -5.62 -9.78 12.07
N GLY A 67 -4.43 -10.29 12.40
CA GLY A 67 -4.24 -11.36 13.35
C GLY A 67 -4.48 -10.95 14.80
N PRO A 68 -4.65 -11.92 15.71
CA PRO A 68 -4.87 -11.66 17.14
C PRO A 68 -3.68 -10.96 17.83
N ASP A 69 -2.50 -10.99 17.23
CA ASP A 69 -1.30 -10.28 17.68
C ASP A 69 -1.20 -8.85 17.13
N GLY A 70 -2.21 -8.39 16.39
CA GLY A 70 -2.29 -7.05 15.82
C GLY A 70 -1.45 -6.86 14.56
N LYS A 71 -0.97 -7.93 13.91
CA LYS A 71 -0.28 -7.86 12.62
C LYS A 71 -1.22 -8.14 11.45
N PRO A 72 -0.98 -7.56 10.26
CA PRO A 72 -1.74 -7.92 9.07
C PRO A 72 -1.56 -9.41 8.72
N ILE A 73 -2.66 -10.07 8.38
CA ILE A 73 -2.68 -11.39 7.74
C ILE A 73 -2.56 -11.21 6.23
N ASP A 74 -3.28 -10.23 5.70
CA ASP A 74 -3.17 -9.80 4.32
C ASP A 74 -1.78 -9.31 3.95
N GLY A 75 -1.52 -9.29 2.64
CA GLY A 75 -0.34 -8.64 2.11
C GLY A 75 -0.46 -7.14 2.21
N TRP A 76 0.62 -6.47 2.59
CA TRP A 76 0.65 -5.01 2.65
C TRP A 76 2.01 -4.47 2.24
N ALA A 77 2.06 -3.21 1.80
CA ALA A 77 3.30 -2.49 1.62
C ALA A 77 3.14 -0.99 1.91
N MET A 78 4.22 -0.42 2.45
CA MET A 78 4.43 1.00 2.65
C MET A 78 5.91 1.30 2.39
N ILE A 79 6.25 2.58 2.24
CA ILE A 79 7.66 3.00 2.25
C ILE A 79 8.32 2.50 3.53
N ASP A 80 9.50 1.91 3.42
CA ASP A 80 10.29 1.36 4.53
C ASP A 80 9.56 0.34 5.44
N GLY A 81 8.52 -0.33 4.92
CA GLY A 81 7.66 -1.23 5.70
C GLY A 81 8.42 -2.31 6.50
N ALA A 82 9.46 -2.92 5.92
CA ALA A 82 10.25 -3.98 6.58
C ALA A 82 11.06 -3.48 7.79
N SER A 83 11.31 -2.17 7.86
CA SER A 83 12.02 -1.52 8.96
C SER A 83 11.10 -1.14 10.12
N LEU A 84 9.77 -1.19 9.94
CA LEU A 84 8.82 -0.87 10.98
C LEU A 84 8.89 -1.89 12.13
N ARG A 85 8.64 -1.41 13.35
CA ARG A 85 8.65 -2.22 14.59
C ARG A 85 7.35 -2.08 15.38
N GLY A 86 6.32 -1.54 14.74
CA GLY A 86 5.01 -1.25 15.30
C GLY A 86 4.14 -0.56 14.26
N ALA A 87 2.98 -0.05 14.69
CA ALA A 87 2.12 0.74 13.81
C ALA A 87 2.88 1.96 13.26
N PRO A 88 2.85 2.20 11.93
CA PRO A 88 3.55 3.32 11.33
C PRO A 88 2.91 4.64 11.73
N THR A 89 3.71 5.69 11.81
CA THR A 89 3.22 7.07 11.72
C THR A 89 3.32 7.55 10.28
N PHE A 90 2.47 8.51 9.89
CA PHE A 90 2.50 9.06 8.53
C PHE A 90 3.90 9.57 8.15
N ASP A 91 4.56 10.29 9.06
CA ASP A 91 5.90 10.85 8.85
C ASP A 91 6.99 9.79 8.59
N GLN A 92 6.81 8.55 9.06
CA GLN A 92 7.78 7.47 8.83
C GLN A 92 7.70 6.90 7.42
N VAL A 93 6.54 7.00 6.78
CA VAL A 93 6.22 6.28 5.54
C VAL A 93 5.69 7.20 4.44
N SER A 94 5.82 8.51 4.62
CA SER A 94 5.43 9.52 3.65
C SER A 94 6.57 9.91 2.71
N PHE A 95 6.19 10.48 1.59
CA PHE A 95 7.09 11.15 0.65
C PHE A 95 6.44 12.45 0.17
N LYS A 96 7.28 13.40 -0.25
CA LYS A 96 6.83 14.61 -0.90
C LYS A 96 6.84 14.41 -2.41
N LYS A 97 5.73 14.76 -3.04
CA LYS A 97 5.59 14.85 -4.49
C LYS A 97 5.56 16.32 -4.88
N GLU A 98 6.50 16.71 -5.72
CA GLU A 98 6.52 18.02 -6.37
C GLU A 98 5.83 17.95 -7.75
N ASP A 99 6.08 18.89 -8.65
CA ASP A 99 5.50 18.89 -10.00
C ASP A 99 6.03 17.76 -10.90
N ALA A 100 7.21 17.21 -10.60
CA ALA A 100 7.82 16.14 -11.38
C ALA A 100 7.16 14.77 -11.12
N SER A 101 7.24 13.89 -12.11
CA SER A 101 6.96 12.47 -11.93
C SER A 101 7.98 11.84 -10.98
N ILE A 102 7.51 10.95 -10.11
CA ILE A 102 8.34 10.19 -9.18
C ILE A 102 7.99 8.70 -9.29
N ALA A 103 9.00 7.84 -9.18
CA ALA A 103 8.84 6.42 -9.02
C ALA A 103 9.10 6.06 -7.55
N ILE A 104 8.22 5.27 -6.96
CA ILE A 104 8.34 4.78 -5.58
C ILE A 104 8.27 3.26 -5.65
N ASP A 105 9.31 2.61 -5.12
CA ASP A 105 9.34 1.16 -4.95
C ASP A 105 9.00 0.82 -3.49
N VAL A 106 8.09 -0.14 -3.30
CA VAL A 106 7.74 -0.68 -1.99
C VAL A 106 7.75 -2.21 -2.05
N ASP A 107 8.22 -2.83 -0.98
CA ASP A 107 8.25 -4.28 -0.86
C ASP A 107 6.99 -4.79 -0.17
N MET A 108 6.30 -5.70 -0.85
CA MET A 108 5.19 -6.45 -0.25
C MET A 108 5.69 -7.28 0.93
N ILE A 109 5.01 -7.10 2.06
CA ILE A 109 5.16 -7.85 3.30
C ILE A 109 3.91 -8.71 3.46
N TYR A 110 4.10 -9.94 3.87
CA TYR A 110 3.04 -10.89 4.14
C TYR A 110 3.34 -11.56 5.47
N ALA A 111 2.32 -12.07 6.15
CA ALA A 111 2.52 -13.02 7.22
C ALA A 111 3.32 -14.24 6.70
N ASP A 112 4.18 -14.78 7.56
CA ASP A 112 4.91 -16.04 7.34
C ASP A 112 3.95 -17.24 7.35
#